data_AF-A0A164PCX5-F1
#
_entry.id   AF-A0A164PCX5-F1
#
_cell.length_a   1.000
_cell.length_b   1.000
_cell.length_c   1.000
_cell.angle_alpha   90.00
_cell.angle_beta   90.00
_cell.angle_gamma   90.00
#
_symmetry.space_group_name_H-M   'P 1'
#
loop_
_entity.id
_entity.type
_entity.pdbx_description
1 polymer ?
#
loop_
_entity_poly.entity_id
_entity_poly.type
_entity_poly.pdbx_seq_one_letter_code
_entity_poly.pdbx_strand_id
1 'polypeptide(L)'
;MSADATFAETKQVTLTRDVLCSHCSLESFEKLIKGAMVRYSMGYSKTGEALYRLYEIIGVGENTPEAYRVNGQKIDRTLQMKHGDKARSFRLDNVSNSSPTKAEFQALTEARKQGGVKMPTKRELREKAEQLKEWHIEIAEPAQLFKQASPILPAAPPAKTSTKPNDPRTRTVVKKKKIIMAPFSASRKQPR
;
A
#
# COMPACT_ATOMS: atom_id res chain seq x y z
N MET A 1 11.37 -38.88 3.61
CA MET A 1 10.02 -38.41 3.98
C MET A 1 10.08 -36.90 4.11
N SER A 2 9.53 -36.14 3.16
CA SER A 2 9.52 -34.67 3.28
C SER A 2 8.51 -34.26 4.34
N ALA A 3 8.98 -33.64 5.41
CA ALA A 3 8.13 -33.14 6.49
C ALA A 3 7.19 -32.04 5.98
N ASP A 4 5.92 -32.12 6.37
CA ASP A 4 4.91 -31.12 6.09
C ASP A 4 5.27 -29.76 6.72
N ALA A 5 4.74 -28.68 6.13
CA ALA A 5 4.89 -27.33 6.66
C ALA A 5 4.47 -27.24 8.13
N THR A 6 5.32 -26.60 8.94
CA THR A 6 5.00 -26.27 10.34
C THR A 6 4.48 -24.83 10.44
N PHE A 7 3.67 -24.56 11.47
CA PHE A 7 3.18 -23.21 11.80
C PHE A 7 4.32 -22.18 11.92
N ALA A 8 5.45 -22.56 12.52
CA ALA A 8 6.60 -21.68 12.69
C ALA A 8 7.18 -21.18 11.34
N GLU A 9 7.30 -22.07 10.36
CA GLU A 9 7.79 -21.73 9.01
C GLU A 9 6.78 -20.85 8.27
N THR A 10 5.50 -21.20 8.39
CA THR A 10 4.40 -20.43 7.78
C THR A 10 4.37 -18.99 8.30
N LYS A 11 4.63 -18.80 9.60
CA LYS A 11 4.72 -17.47 10.22
C LYS A 11 5.88 -16.65 9.62
N GLN A 12 7.01 -17.27 9.28
CA GLN A 12 8.15 -16.56 8.69
C GLN A 12 7.90 -16.09 7.26
N VAL A 13 7.09 -16.83 6.49
CA VAL A 13 6.71 -16.44 5.12
C VAL A 13 5.45 -15.58 5.07
N THR A 14 4.96 -15.10 6.21
CA THR A 14 3.75 -14.26 6.25
C THR A 14 4.11 -12.80 6.04
N LEU A 15 3.52 -12.18 5.03
CA LEU A 15 3.70 -10.76 4.70
C LEU A 15 2.64 -9.89 5.36
N THR A 16 3.08 -8.71 5.80
CA THR A 16 2.21 -7.69 6.40
C THR A 16 1.69 -6.73 5.32
N ARG A 17 0.62 -6.00 5.64
CA ARG A 17 0.05 -5.01 4.73
C ARG A 17 1.06 -3.92 4.38
N ASP A 18 1.85 -3.46 5.34
CA ASP A 18 2.82 -2.37 5.11
C ASP A 18 3.88 -2.75 4.06
N VAL A 19 4.37 -3.98 4.13
CA VAL A 19 5.32 -4.53 3.14
C VAL A 19 4.65 -4.65 1.78
N LEU A 20 3.43 -5.21 1.73
CA LEU A 20 2.72 -5.34 0.47
C LEU A 20 2.42 -3.99 -0.19
N CYS A 21 2.01 -3.02 0.63
CA CYS A 21 1.67 -1.66 0.22
C CYS A 21 2.89 -0.93 -0.38
N SER A 22 4.03 -1.01 0.30
CA SER A 22 5.25 -0.29 -0.09
C SER A 22 5.85 -0.78 -1.41
N HIS A 23 5.57 -2.03 -1.80
CA HIS A 23 6.23 -2.69 -2.92
C HIS A 23 5.28 -3.10 -4.05
N CYS A 24 3.98 -2.82 -3.92
CA CYS A 24 2.95 -3.17 -4.91
C CYS A 24 3.21 -2.61 -6.32
N SER A 25 3.89 -1.47 -6.41
CA SER A 25 4.21 -0.80 -7.68
C SER A 25 5.38 -1.44 -8.43
N LEU A 26 6.23 -2.23 -7.77
CA LEU A 26 7.42 -2.81 -8.36
C LEU A 26 7.06 -4.02 -9.25
N GLU A 27 7.61 -4.10 -10.46
CA GLU A 27 7.31 -5.21 -11.40
C GLU A 27 7.93 -6.55 -10.95
N SER A 28 9.12 -6.51 -10.33
CA SER A 28 9.77 -7.70 -9.77
C SER A 28 9.06 -8.26 -8.53
N PHE A 29 8.13 -7.49 -7.95
CA PHE A 29 7.47 -7.85 -6.69
C PHE A 29 6.61 -9.10 -6.81
N GLU A 30 5.94 -9.30 -7.94
CA GLU A 30 5.05 -10.44 -8.14
C GLU A 30 5.80 -11.78 -7.98
N LYS A 31 7.01 -11.89 -8.56
CA LYS A 31 7.83 -13.10 -8.47
C LYS A 31 8.25 -13.37 -7.02
N LEU A 32 8.51 -12.32 -6.26
CA LEU A 32 8.92 -12.43 -4.88
C LEU A 32 7.77 -12.83 -3.96
N ILE A 33 6.58 -12.26 -4.10
CA ILE A 33 5.48 -12.55 -3.16
C ILE A 33 4.76 -13.87 -3.46
N LYS A 34 4.94 -14.43 -4.65
CA LYS A 34 4.38 -15.73 -5.04
C LYS A 34 4.78 -16.83 -4.06
N GLY A 35 3.79 -17.51 -3.48
CA GLY A 35 3.98 -18.55 -2.47
C GLY A 35 4.14 -18.04 -1.03
N ALA A 36 4.15 -16.72 -0.81
CA ALA A 36 4.07 -16.15 0.53
C ALA A 36 2.65 -16.26 1.10
N MET A 37 2.55 -16.14 2.42
CA MET A 37 1.29 -16.22 3.14
C MET A 37 0.83 -14.83 3.56
N VAL A 38 -0.47 -14.62 3.68
CA VAL A 38 -1.04 -13.35 4.12
C VAL A 38 -2.27 -13.61 4.97
N ARG A 39 -2.36 -12.86 6.07
CA ARG A 39 -3.53 -12.87 6.95
C ARG A 39 -4.54 -11.85 6.46
N TYR A 40 -5.71 -12.30 6.04
CA TYR A 40 -6.76 -11.48 5.45
C TYR A 40 -8.00 -11.43 6.35
N SER A 41 -8.53 -10.23 6.58
CA SER A 41 -9.80 -10.03 7.27
C SER A 41 -10.97 -10.31 6.33
N MET A 42 -11.80 -11.27 6.69
CA MET A 42 -13.06 -11.59 5.99
C MET A 42 -14.24 -10.74 6.48
N GLY A 43 -13.97 -9.73 7.34
CA GLY A 43 -14.99 -8.94 8.00
C GLY A 43 -15.36 -9.49 9.38
N TYR A 44 -16.60 -9.24 9.82
CA TYR A 44 -17.10 -9.65 11.13
C TYR A 44 -18.08 -10.82 10.99
N SER A 45 -18.02 -11.74 11.94
CA SER A 45 -19.00 -12.83 12.08
C SER A 45 -20.38 -12.26 12.49
N LYS A 46 -21.41 -13.11 12.44
CA LYS A 46 -22.75 -12.78 12.95
C LYS A 46 -22.74 -12.45 14.46
N THR A 47 -21.73 -12.92 15.19
CA THR A 47 -21.53 -12.68 16.61
C THR A 47 -20.65 -11.45 16.89
N GLY A 48 -20.20 -10.73 15.85
CA GLY A 48 -19.39 -9.51 15.98
C GLY A 48 -17.88 -9.73 16.08
N GLU A 49 -17.40 -10.97 15.95
CA GLU A 49 -15.97 -11.29 16.03
C GLU A 49 -15.30 -11.09 14.66
N ALA A 50 -14.15 -10.42 14.64
CA ALA A 50 -13.39 -10.24 13.41
C ALA A 50 -12.83 -11.59 12.92
N LEU A 51 -13.25 -12.02 11.73
CA LEU A 51 -12.87 -13.30 11.16
C LEU A 51 -11.65 -13.14 10.26
N TYR A 52 -10.55 -13.75 10.66
CA TYR A 52 -9.32 -13.77 9.88
C TYR A 52 -9.09 -15.14 9.24
N ARG A 53 -8.52 -15.14 8.04
CA ARG A 53 -8.10 -16.36 7.35
C ARG A 53 -6.71 -16.19 6.75
N LEU A 54 -5.97 -17.29 6.72
CA LEU A 54 -4.70 -17.35 6.03
C LEU A 54 -4.92 -17.71 4.57
N TYR A 55 -4.29 -16.96 3.67
CA TYR A 55 -4.29 -17.18 2.24
C TYR A 55 -2.86 -17.30 1.72
N GLU A 56 -2.66 -18.11 0.68
CA GLU A 56 -1.41 -18.15 -0.08
C GLU A 56 -1.52 -17.20 -1.29
N ILE A 57 -0.50 -16.40 -1.53
CA ILE A 57 -0.44 -15.51 -2.69
C ILE A 57 -0.07 -16.32 -3.93
N ILE A 58 -0.91 -16.25 -4.95
CA ILE A 58 -0.67 -16.85 -6.27
C ILE A 58 -0.02 -15.84 -7.22
N GLY A 59 -0.33 -14.56 -7.05
CA GLY A 59 0.20 -13.50 -7.90
C GLY A 59 -0.42 -12.15 -7.61
N VAL A 60 -0.11 -11.18 -8.47
CA VAL A 60 -0.74 -9.86 -8.48
C VAL A 60 -1.90 -9.93 -9.47
N GLY A 61 -3.07 -9.47 -9.06
CA GLY A 61 -4.26 -9.42 -9.89
C GLY A 61 -4.27 -8.21 -10.80
N GLU A 62 -5.37 -8.05 -11.54
CA GLU A 62 -5.56 -6.95 -12.48
C GLU A 62 -5.55 -5.57 -11.80
N ASN A 63 -5.23 -4.56 -12.59
CA ASN A 63 -5.34 -3.17 -12.17
C ASN A 63 -6.83 -2.82 -11.96
N THR A 64 -7.17 -2.32 -10.78
CA THR A 64 -8.48 -1.76 -10.48
C THR A 64 -8.66 -0.40 -11.16
N PRO A 65 -9.81 -0.15 -11.82
CA PRO A 65 -10.08 1.15 -12.46
C PRO A 65 -10.17 2.30 -11.45
N GLU A 66 -10.58 2.00 -10.22
CA GLU A 66 -10.59 2.93 -9.11
C GLU A 66 -9.49 2.55 -8.11
N ALA A 67 -8.47 3.39 -8.05
CA ALA A 67 -7.41 3.23 -7.08
C ALA A 67 -7.89 3.58 -5.66
N TYR A 68 -7.48 2.78 -4.69
CA TYR A 68 -7.86 2.88 -3.29
C TYR A 68 -6.66 3.26 -2.42
N ARG A 69 -6.91 3.71 -1.19
CA ARG A 69 -5.85 4.17 -0.28
C ARG A 69 -5.59 3.14 0.81
N VAL A 70 -4.39 2.56 0.79
CA VAL A 70 -3.87 1.70 1.85
C VAL A 70 -2.74 2.45 2.55
N ASN A 71 -2.81 2.64 3.86
CA ASN A 71 -1.76 3.32 4.65
C ASN A 71 -1.28 4.67 4.06
N GLY A 72 -2.17 5.42 3.40
CA GLY A 72 -1.85 6.70 2.76
C GLY A 72 -1.25 6.61 1.34
N GLN A 73 -0.94 5.41 0.84
CA GLN A 73 -0.50 5.18 -0.53
C GLN A 73 -1.69 4.83 -1.43
N LYS A 74 -1.69 5.38 -2.65
CA LYS A 74 -2.70 5.10 -3.67
C LYS A 74 -2.29 3.80 -4.40
N ILE A 75 -3.09 2.76 -4.24
CA ILE A 75 -2.89 1.45 -4.87
C ILE A 75 -4.00 1.22 -5.88
N ASP A 76 -3.62 0.80 -7.08
CA ASP A 76 -4.52 0.48 -8.19
C ASP A 76 -4.44 -0.99 -8.60
N ARG A 77 -3.90 -1.87 -7.74
CA ARG A 77 -3.75 -3.31 -8.01
C ARG A 77 -4.45 -4.16 -6.97
N THR A 78 -4.74 -5.41 -7.32
CA THR A 78 -5.26 -6.43 -6.39
C THR A 78 -4.25 -7.55 -6.20
N LEU A 79 -4.44 -8.38 -5.16
CA LEU A 79 -3.66 -9.60 -4.96
C LEU A 79 -4.52 -10.81 -5.29
N GLN A 80 -4.00 -11.71 -6.11
CA GLN A 80 -4.63 -13.00 -6.36
C GLN A 80 -4.15 -13.99 -5.31
N MET A 81 -5.08 -14.50 -4.52
CA MET A 81 -4.79 -15.32 -3.35
C MET A 81 -5.70 -16.55 -3.31
N LYS A 82 -5.21 -17.66 -2.78
CA LYS A 82 -6.00 -18.89 -2.60
C LYS A 82 -6.10 -19.34 -1.15
N HIS A 83 -7.23 -19.98 -0.85
CA HIS A 83 -7.47 -20.68 0.39
C HIS A 83 -7.98 -22.09 0.06
N GLY A 84 -7.13 -23.09 0.26
CA GLY A 84 -7.36 -24.42 -0.31
C GLY A 84 -7.25 -24.37 -1.84
N ASP A 85 -8.29 -24.83 -2.52
CA ASP A 85 -8.43 -24.83 -3.98
C ASP A 85 -9.05 -23.53 -4.54
N LYS A 86 -9.67 -22.71 -3.69
CA LYS A 86 -10.40 -21.52 -4.14
C LYS A 86 -9.46 -20.33 -4.27
N ALA A 87 -9.24 -19.86 -5.50
CA ALA A 87 -8.52 -18.63 -5.79
C ALA A 87 -9.48 -17.43 -6.00
N ARG A 88 -9.10 -16.25 -5.48
CA ARG A 88 -9.85 -14.99 -5.68
C ARG A 88 -8.90 -13.79 -5.59
N SER A 89 -9.26 -12.71 -6.29
CA SER A 89 -8.56 -11.43 -6.19
C SER A 89 -9.12 -10.59 -5.05
N PHE A 90 -8.23 -10.05 -4.21
CA PHE A 90 -8.56 -9.24 -3.03
C PHE A 90 -7.80 -7.92 -3.04
N ARG A 91 -8.43 -6.87 -2.48
CA ARG A 91 -7.75 -5.59 -2.21
C ARG A 91 -6.83 -5.71 -1.01
N LEU A 92 -5.77 -4.90 -0.96
CA LEU A 92 -4.80 -4.92 0.12
C LEU A 92 -5.32 -4.30 1.45
N ASP A 93 -6.44 -3.56 1.44
CA ASP A 93 -6.97 -2.85 2.61
C ASP A 93 -7.18 -3.75 3.85
N ASN A 94 -7.74 -4.94 3.60
CA ASN A 94 -8.13 -5.91 4.62
C ASN A 94 -6.99 -6.85 5.05
N VAL A 95 -5.78 -6.62 4.55
CA VAL A 95 -4.60 -7.38 5.00
C VAL A 95 -4.22 -6.92 6.41
N SER A 96 -3.94 -7.88 7.29
CA SER A 96 -3.51 -7.59 8.66
C SER A 96 -1.99 -7.47 8.74
N ASN A 97 -1.49 -6.58 9.59
CA ASN A 97 -0.07 -6.52 9.98
C ASN A 97 0.28 -7.51 11.10
N SER A 98 -0.72 -8.13 11.72
CA SER A 98 -0.53 -9.04 12.84
C SER A 98 -0.14 -10.44 12.36
N SER A 99 0.68 -11.12 13.16
CA SER A 99 1.05 -12.52 12.89
C SER A 99 -0.17 -13.45 12.83
N PRO A 100 -0.10 -14.52 12.00
CA PRO A 100 -1.17 -15.51 11.92
C PRO A 100 -1.24 -16.35 13.19
N THR A 101 -2.42 -16.92 13.46
CA THR A 101 -2.66 -17.79 14.61
C THR A 101 -2.62 -19.28 14.24
N LYS A 102 -2.44 -20.16 15.23
CA LYS A 102 -2.45 -21.62 14.99
C LYS A 102 -3.79 -22.10 14.44
N ALA A 103 -4.90 -21.52 14.90
CA ALA A 103 -6.25 -21.86 14.42
C ALA A 103 -6.42 -21.51 12.93
N GLU A 104 -5.94 -20.35 12.50
CA GLU A 104 -5.97 -19.94 11.08
C GLU A 104 -5.12 -20.89 10.20
N PHE A 105 -3.97 -21.34 10.71
CA PHE A 105 -3.11 -22.30 10.02
C PHE A 105 -3.76 -23.69 9.90
N GLN A 106 -4.42 -24.16 10.97
CA GLN A 106 -5.18 -25.42 10.93
C GLN A 106 -6.31 -25.34 9.91
N ALA A 107 -7.09 -24.26 9.91
CA ALA A 107 -8.16 -24.04 8.93
C ALA A 107 -7.64 -24.03 7.48
N LEU A 108 -6.48 -23.39 7.22
CA LEU A 108 -5.85 -23.46 5.89
C LEU A 108 -5.43 -24.88 5.51
N THR A 109 -4.87 -25.63 6.45
CA THR A 109 -4.43 -27.01 6.22
C THR A 109 -5.62 -27.92 5.89
N GLU A 110 -6.73 -27.77 6.62
CA GLU A 110 -7.98 -28.48 6.36
C GLU A 110 -8.57 -28.10 5.00
N ALA A 111 -8.62 -26.80 4.67
CA ALA A 111 -9.12 -26.34 3.38
C ALA A 111 -8.31 -26.88 2.19
N ARG A 112 -6.99 -27.01 2.35
CA ARG A 112 -6.11 -27.63 1.34
C ARG A 112 -6.34 -29.12 1.21
N LYS A 113 -6.47 -29.84 2.33
CA LYS A 113 -6.82 -31.27 2.33
C LYS A 113 -8.15 -31.53 1.62
N GLN A 114 -9.17 -30.72 1.90
CA GLN A 114 -10.49 -30.81 1.25
C GLN A 114 -10.42 -30.48 -0.24
N GLY A 115 -9.59 -29.53 -0.64
CA GLY A 115 -9.37 -29.16 -2.03
C GLY A 115 -8.38 -30.03 -2.80
N GLY A 116 -7.81 -31.08 -2.20
CA GLY A 116 -6.77 -31.88 -2.83
C GLY A 116 -5.47 -31.12 -3.12
N VAL A 117 -5.26 -29.96 -2.51
CA VAL A 117 -4.06 -29.13 -2.70
C VAL A 117 -2.99 -29.60 -1.72
N LYS A 118 -1.80 -29.91 -2.23
CA LYS A 118 -0.67 -30.33 -1.39
C LYS A 118 -0.20 -29.17 -0.49
N MET A 119 0.16 -29.50 0.75
CA MET A 119 0.87 -28.56 1.62
C MET A 119 2.29 -28.33 1.07
N PRO A 120 2.80 -27.08 1.12
CA PRO A 120 4.19 -26.82 0.79
C PRO A 120 5.09 -27.60 1.74
N THR A 121 6.24 -28.02 1.25
CA THR A 121 7.23 -28.71 2.07
C THR A 121 7.94 -27.72 2.99
N LYS A 122 8.48 -28.22 4.11
CA LYS A 122 9.30 -27.40 5.00
C LYS A 122 10.47 -26.72 4.29
N ARG A 123 11.09 -27.40 3.32
CA ARG A 123 12.22 -26.87 2.55
C ARG A 123 11.81 -25.66 1.71
N GLU A 124 10.71 -25.77 0.96
CA GLU A 124 10.21 -24.68 0.12
C GLU A 124 9.85 -23.44 0.95
N LEU A 125 9.22 -23.63 2.12
CA LEU A 125 8.92 -22.51 3.01
C LEU A 125 10.17 -21.85 3.58
N ARG A 126 11.20 -22.63 3.89
CA ARG A 126 12.48 -22.10 4.39
C ARG A 126 13.22 -21.31 3.32
N GLU A 127 13.34 -21.86 2.12
CA GLU A 127 13.92 -21.17 0.97
C GLU A 127 13.17 -19.86 0.70
N LYS A 128 11.84 -19.89 0.79
CA LYS A 128 11.02 -18.68 0.65
C LYS A 128 11.26 -17.66 1.76
N ALA A 129 11.40 -18.11 3.01
CA ALA A 129 11.69 -17.24 4.13
C ALA A 129 13.07 -16.59 4.01
N GLU A 130 14.07 -17.32 3.51
CA GLU A 130 15.40 -16.79 3.20
C GLU A 130 15.34 -15.75 2.08
N GLN A 131 14.61 -16.03 0.99
CA GLN A 131 14.37 -15.09 -0.10
C GLN A 131 13.70 -13.79 0.37
N LEU A 132 12.68 -13.89 1.22
CA LEU A 132 11.99 -12.72 1.77
C LEU A 132 12.87 -11.90 2.70
N LYS A 133 13.75 -12.55 3.49
CA LYS A 133 14.72 -11.87 4.35
C LYS A 133 15.76 -11.11 3.55
N GLU A 134 16.32 -11.74 2.51
CA GLU A 134 17.31 -11.11 1.62
C GLU A 134 16.71 -9.90 0.92
N TRP A 135 15.50 -10.02 0.40
CA TRP A 135 14.81 -8.89 -0.23
C TRP A 135 14.49 -7.75 0.75
N HIS A 136 14.11 -8.07 1.99
CA HIS A 136 13.91 -7.06 3.03
C HIS A 136 15.20 -6.30 3.36
N ILE A 137 16.37 -6.93 3.20
CA ILE A 137 17.68 -6.29 3.35
C ILE A 137 17.99 -5.42 2.12
N GLU A 138 17.70 -5.92 0.91
CA GLU A 138 17.97 -5.21 -0.35
C GLU A 138 17.24 -3.87 -0.45
N ILE A 139 16.04 -3.76 0.13
CA ILE A 139 15.26 -2.51 0.12
C ILE A 139 15.56 -1.60 1.33
N ALA A 140 16.35 -2.06 2.31
CA ALA A 140 16.90 -1.16 3.33
C ALA A 140 18.06 -0.30 2.78
N GLU A 141 18.56 -0.62 1.58
CA GLU A 141 19.72 0.03 0.94
C GLU A 141 19.46 1.07 -0.19
N PRO A 142 18.27 1.66 -0.44
CA PRO A 142 18.21 2.85 -1.30
C PRO A 142 18.68 4.13 -0.58
N ALA A 143 18.82 4.10 0.76
CA ALA A 143 19.22 5.26 1.55
C ALA A 143 20.73 5.53 1.56
N GLN A 144 21.58 4.57 1.18
CA GLN A 144 23.04 4.80 1.13
C GLN A 144 23.51 5.39 -0.21
N LEU A 145 22.78 5.19 -1.31
CA LEU A 145 23.19 5.70 -2.62
C LEU A 145 22.85 7.19 -2.83
N PHE A 146 21.80 7.72 -2.18
CA PHE A 146 21.44 9.15 -2.27
C PHE A 146 22.27 10.09 -1.38
N LYS A 147 23.15 9.57 -0.52
CA LYS A 147 24.02 10.39 0.34
C LYS A 147 25.30 10.91 -0.34
N GLN A 148 25.57 10.53 -1.59
CA GLN A 148 26.81 10.93 -2.29
C GLN A 148 26.63 11.91 -3.47
N ALA A 149 25.42 12.36 -3.78
CA ALA A 149 25.23 13.42 -4.77
C ALA A 149 24.63 14.66 -4.11
N SER A 150 25.50 15.48 -3.52
CA SER A 150 25.24 16.92 -3.37
C SER A 150 25.75 17.63 -4.63
N PRO A 151 24.92 18.10 -5.56
CA PRO A 151 25.33 19.19 -6.43
C PRO A 151 25.29 20.46 -5.59
N ILE A 152 26.47 20.99 -5.34
CA ILE A 152 26.73 22.33 -4.83
C ILE A 152 25.86 23.31 -5.65
N LEU A 153 24.87 23.96 -5.02
CA LEU A 153 24.29 25.18 -5.58
C LEU A 153 25.43 26.22 -5.60
N PRO A 154 25.82 26.77 -6.77
CA PRO A 154 26.71 27.92 -6.76
C PRO A 154 26.00 29.06 -6.02
N ALA A 155 26.67 29.59 -5.00
CA ALA A 155 26.20 30.70 -4.21
C ALA A 155 25.81 31.88 -5.12
N ALA A 156 24.61 32.41 -4.92
CA ALA A 156 24.20 33.66 -5.52
C ALA A 156 25.18 34.79 -5.12
N PRO A 157 25.59 35.67 -6.03
CA PRO A 157 26.52 36.75 -5.72
C PRO A 157 25.88 37.77 -4.74
N PRO A 158 26.66 38.36 -3.82
CA PRO A 158 26.13 39.30 -2.84
C PRO A 158 25.65 40.60 -3.51
N ALA A 159 24.40 40.96 -3.23
CA ALA A 159 23.82 42.26 -3.58
C ALA A 159 24.67 43.38 -2.95
N LYS A 160 25.27 44.22 -3.80
CA LYS A 160 25.93 45.46 -3.36
C LYS A 160 24.85 46.43 -2.89
N THR A 161 24.88 46.75 -1.60
CA THR A 161 24.24 47.92 -1.01
C THR A 161 24.88 49.17 -1.60
N SER A 162 24.06 50.04 -2.22
CA SER A 162 24.38 51.45 -2.35
C SER A 162 23.22 52.26 -1.78
N THR A 163 23.58 53.21 -0.92
CA THR A 163 22.70 53.98 -0.05
C THR A 163 22.61 55.41 -0.58
N LYS A 164 21.37 55.84 -0.91
CA LYS A 164 20.78 57.21 -0.87
C LYS A 164 21.23 58.24 -1.94
N PRO A 165 20.50 59.37 -2.19
CA PRO A 165 19.35 59.96 -1.47
C PRO A 165 18.13 60.46 -2.32
N ASN A 166 16.97 60.56 -1.64
CA ASN A 166 15.90 61.59 -1.66
C ASN A 166 15.64 62.48 -2.92
N ASP A 167 14.40 62.47 -3.45
CA ASP A 167 13.67 63.68 -3.87
C ASP A 167 12.14 63.44 -3.94
N PRO A 168 11.29 64.32 -3.35
CA PRO A 168 9.83 64.17 -3.36
C PRO A 168 9.16 65.02 -4.46
N ARG A 169 8.35 64.40 -5.33
CA ARG A 169 7.17 65.00 -6.01
C ARG A 169 6.66 64.06 -7.11
N THR A 170 5.49 63.48 -6.92
CA THR A 170 4.30 63.73 -7.77
C THR A 170 3.12 62.87 -7.32
N ARG A 171 2.09 63.56 -6.81
CA ARG A 171 0.70 63.09 -6.81
C ARG A 171 0.33 62.63 -8.22
N THR A 172 -0.38 61.51 -8.35
CA THR A 172 -1.54 61.44 -9.26
C THR A 172 -2.60 60.52 -8.67
N VAL A 173 -3.78 61.13 -8.52
CA VAL A 173 -5.04 60.58 -8.06
C VAL A 173 -5.82 60.08 -9.27
N VAL A 174 -6.28 58.82 -9.33
CA VAL A 174 -7.47 58.42 -10.12
C VAL A 174 -8.06 57.12 -9.52
N LYS A 175 -9.06 57.21 -8.63
CA LYS A 175 -10.51 57.02 -8.86
C LYS A 175 -10.98 55.62 -9.34
N LYS A 176 -11.60 54.91 -8.38
CA LYS A 176 -12.85 54.10 -8.44
C LYS A 176 -13.38 53.68 -9.82
N LYS A 177 -13.70 52.39 -9.96
CA LYS A 177 -14.98 51.97 -10.55
C LYS A 177 -15.56 50.75 -9.83
N LYS A 178 -16.72 51.00 -9.22
CA LYS A 178 -17.64 50.09 -8.55
C LYS A 178 -18.55 49.53 -9.65
N ILE A 179 -18.67 48.21 -9.78
CA ILE A 179 -19.73 47.59 -10.59
C ILE A 179 -20.58 46.74 -9.64
N ILE A 180 -21.88 46.87 -9.85
CA ILE A 180 -23.00 46.61 -8.95
C ILE A 180 -23.78 45.40 -9.47
N MET A 181 -24.26 44.58 -8.52
CA MET A 181 -25.44 43.68 -8.48
C MET A 181 -25.83 42.83 -9.70
N ALA A 182 -26.01 41.53 -9.44
CA ALA A 182 -27.34 40.90 -9.38
C ALA A 182 -27.26 39.54 -8.65
N PRO A 183 -28.29 39.16 -7.86
CA PRO A 183 -28.75 37.77 -7.90
C PRO A 183 -30.24 37.71 -8.27
N PHE A 184 -30.53 37.06 -9.39
CA PHE A 184 -31.88 36.70 -9.82
C PHE A 184 -32.02 35.18 -9.83
N SER A 185 -32.80 34.64 -8.89
CA SER A 185 -33.79 33.58 -9.11
C SER A 185 -34.08 32.82 -7.80
N ALA A 186 -35.31 32.92 -7.32
CA ALA A 186 -35.90 31.92 -6.44
C ALA A 186 -37.37 31.80 -6.86
N SER A 187 -37.64 30.73 -7.60
CA SER A 187 -38.95 30.31 -8.10
C SER A 187 -39.92 30.11 -6.95
N ARG A 188 -41.10 30.75 -7.07
CA ARG A 188 -42.19 30.70 -6.10
C ARG A 188 -43.10 29.51 -6.45
N LYS A 189 -43.42 28.75 -5.40
CA LYS A 189 -44.30 27.58 -5.34
C LYS A 189 -45.58 27.70 -6.19
N GLN A 190 -45.91 26.61 -6.89
CA GLN A 190 -47.23 26.31 -7.45
C GLN A 190 -48.22 25.95 -6.33
N PRO A 191 -49.51 26.33 -6.42
CA PRO A 191 -50.55 25.82 -5.53
C PRO A 191 -51.41 24.72 -6.18
N ARG A 192 -51.74 23.73 -5.33
CA ARG A 192 -52.83 22.74 -5.32
C ARG A 192 -53.23 22.02 -6.60
#